data_AF-A0A2A2QVT6-F1
#
_entry.id   AF-A0A2A2QVT6-F1
#
_cell.length_a   1.000
_cell.length_b   1.000
_cell.length_c   1.000
_cell.angle_alpha   90.00
_cell.angle_beta   90.00
_cell.angle_gamma   90.00
#
_symmetry.space_group_name_H-M   'P 1'
#
loop_
_entity.id
_entity.type
_entity.pdbx_description
1 polymer ?
#
loop_
_entity_poly.entity_id
_entity_poly.type
_entity_poly.pdbx_seq_one_letter_code
_entity_poly.pdbx_strand_id
1 'polypeptide(L)'
;MNSTEKPLVYVILGAAGSGRREVLLDLIAGGFGDDDRPVVLLAAEEPAAEIDAKLPGVARWVWTQAGSIEADLPEGATHIFFVTDGRRSPVDQMEAFKAWVEMQPVELGRVLTVINCQLAAKHPPLRAWYEACVHFSDVALLNRREGVENKWLSDFRGFFDDQFVPCLFEFVKGGRVKNPALILDPQARRMTHVFDDELEWLVVDEEGSEDDGSDAEIGVDEEVQVAREEEPYFVRDAAGRRAKRIVEIAEFLPKIEPAAGT
;
A
#
# COMPACT_ATOMS: atom_id res chain seq x y z
N MET A 1 -0.26 -22.11 -26.85
CA MET A 1 -0.96 -22.45 -25.59
C MET A 1 -0.75 -21.24 -24.69
N ASN A 2 -1.57 -20.20 -24.82
CA ASN A 2 -1.41 -19.01 -23.98
C ASN A 2 -2.20 -19.26 -22.71
N SER A 3 -1.52 -19.78 -21.68
CA SER A 3 -1.92 -19.42 -20.32
C SER A 3 -1.90 -17.88 -20.31
N THR A 4 -3.06 -17.25 -20.25
CA THR A 4 -3.12 -15.79 -20.22
C THR A 4 -2.67 -15.43 -18.82
N GLU A 5 -1.40 -15.06 -18.67
CA GLU A 5 -0.86 -14.61 -17.38
C GLU A 5 -1.77 -13.51 -16.84
N LYS A 6 -2.14 -13.62 -15.56
CA LYS A 6 -2.98 -12.61 -14.90
C LYS A 6 -2.21 -11.28 -14.90
N PRO A 7 -2.88 -10.14 -15.16
CA PRO A 7 -2.23 -8.84 -15.02
C PRO A 7 -1.73 -8.64 -13.59
N LEU A 8 -0.57 -8.01 -13.44
CA LEU A 8 -0.04 -7.63 -12.13
C LEU A 8 -0.64 -6.28 -11.71
N VAL A 9 -1.18 -6.19 -10.50
CA VAL A 9 -1.61 -4.93 -9.89
C VAL A 9 -0.58 -4.47 -8.87
N TYR A 10 -0.20 -3.20 -8.93
CA TYR A 10 0.70 -2.53 -8.00
C TYR A 10 -0.07 -1.46 -7.25
N VAL A 11 0.00 -1.45 -5.93
CA VAL A 11 -0.67 -0.43 -5.11
C VAL A 11 0.32 0.66 -4.75
N ILE A 12 -0.07 1.91 -4.95
CA ILE A 12 0.79 3.07 -4.71
C ILE A 12 0.21 3.91 -3.58
N LEU A 13 0.80 3.74 -2.40
CA LEU A 13 0.53 4.46 -1.17
C LEU A 13 1.36 5.74 -1.07
N GLY A 14 0.90 6.67 -0.24
CA GLY A 14 1.59 7.91 0.07
C GLY A 14 0.67 9.12 0.06
N ALA A 15 1.03 10.15 0.83
CA ALA A 15 0.20 11.33 0.98
C ALA A 15 0.11 12.15 -0.32
N ALA A 16 -0.96 12.94 -0.49
CA ALA A 16 -1.07 13.86 -1.61
C ALA A 16 0.14 14.82 -1.61
N GLY A 17 0.72 15.06 -2.79
CA GLY A 17 1.95 15.86 -2.95
C GLY A 17 3.26 15.12 -2.66
N SER A 18 3.24 13.83 -2.28
CA SER A 18 4.49 13.04 -2.10
C SER A 18 5.25 12.75 -3.39
N GLY A 19 4.66 13.06 -4.55
CA GLY A 19 5.27 12.82 -5.87
C GLY A 19 5.02 11.42 -6.44
N ARG A 20 3.99 10.69 -5.95
CA ARG A 20 3.59 9.36 -6.48
C ARG A 20 3.52 9.30 -8.00
N ARG A 21 2.89 10.30 -8.63
CA ARG A 21 2.74 10.35 -10.10
C ARG A 21 4.08 10.58 -10.82
N GLU A 22 4.99 11.36 -10.24
CA GLU A 22 6.35 11.57 -10.78
C GLU A 22 7.17 10.28 -10.73
N VAL A 23 7.14 9.61 -9.57
CA VAL A 23 7.82 8.34 -9.35
C VAL A 23 7.26 7.25 -10.27
N LEU A 24 5.94 7.16 -10.43
CA LEU A 24 5.32 6.20 -11.34
C LEU A 24 5.74 6.39 -12.79
N LEU A 25 5.84 7.63 -13.25
CA LEU A 25 6.31 7.92 -14.60
C LEU A 25 7.73 7.37 -14.83
N ASP A 26 8.63 7.53 -13.84
CA ASP A 26 9.99 6.99 -13.89
C ASP A 26 10.00 5.45 -13.80
N LEU A 27 9.21 4.87 -12.89
CA LEU A 27 9.11 3.43 -12.71
C LEU A 27 8.65 2.75 -14.00
N ILE A 28 7.59 3.27 -14.61
CA ILE A 28 7.05 2.73 -15.85
C ILE A 28 8.04 2.89 -17.01
N ALA A 29 8.69 4.05 -17.14
CA ALA A 29 9.61 4.31 -18.24
C ALA A 29 10.90 3.48 -18.17
N GLY A 30 11.34 3.09 -16.97
CA GLY A 30 12.60 2.36 -16.77
C GLY A 30 12.45 0.90 -16.37
N GLY A 31 11.23 0.43 -16.10
CA GLY A 31 10.99 -0.89 -15.52
C GLY A 31 10.33 -1.90 -16.44
N PHE A 32 9.88 -1.49 -17.63
CA PHE A 32 9.13 -2.32 -18.56
C PHE A 32 9.73 -2.35 -19.97
N GLY A 33 9.42 -3.42 -20.70
CA GLY A 33 9.79 -3.61 -22.10
C GLY A 33 8.68 -3.22 -23.07
N ASP A 34 8.90 -3.47 -24.36
CA ASP A 34 8.00 -3.02 -25.44
C ASP A 34 6.63 -3.76 -25.47
N ASP A 35 6.56 -4.97 -24.91
CA ASP A 35 5.33 -5.78 -24.87
C ASP A 35 4.43 -5.45 -23.67
N ASP A 36 4.94 -4.67 -22.71
CA ASP A 36 4.21 -4.29 -21.51
C ASP A 36 3.18 -3.20 -21.80
N ARG A 37 1.99 -3.38 -21.22
CA ARG A 37 0.85 -2.47 -21.36
C ARG A 37 0.46 -1.96 -19.98
N PRO A 38 1.25 -1.02 -19.40
CA PRO A 38 0.96 -0.44 -18.10
C PRO A 38 -0.23 0.52 -18.18
N VAL A 39 -1.09 0.48 -17.16
CA VAL A 39 -2.22 1.40 -16.98
C VAL A 39 -2.18 1.98 -15.57
N VAL A 40 -2.48 3.26 -15.42
CA VAL A 40 -2.58 3.93 -14.11
C VAL A 40 -4.05 4.18 -13.74
N LEU A 41 -4.48 3.69 -12.58
CA LEU A 41 -5.77 4.00 -11.97
C LEU A 41 -5.57 5.09 -10.90
N LEU A 42 -6.14 6.27 -11.12
CA LEU A 42 -6.07 7.39 -10.18
C LEU A 42 -7.38 7.53 -9.39
N ALA A 43 -7.30 7.89 -8.12
CA ALA A 43 -8.49 8.15 -7.32
C ALA A 43 -9.32 9.29 -7.91
N ALA A 44 -10.62 9.09 -8.12
CA ALA A 44 -11.49 10.06 -8.78
C ALA A 44 -11.49 11.44 -8.10
N GLU A 45 -11.42 11.46 -6.77
CA GLU A 45 -11.45 12.66 -5.94
C GLU A 45 -10.13 13.46 -5.96
N GLU A 46 -9.02 12.89 -6.41
CA GLU A 46 -7.78 13.66 -6.50
C GLU A 46 -7.81 14.62 -7.69
N PRO A 47 -7.42 15.90 -7.52
CA PRO A 47 -7.34 16.83 -8.62
C PRO A 47 -6.47 16.30 -9.77
N ALA A 48 -6.91 16.55 -11.01
CA ALA A 48 -6.10 16.30 -12.19
C ALA A 48 -4.84 17.17 -12.14
N ALA A 49 -3.72 16.61 -12.56
CA ALA A 49 -2.45 17.33 -12.67
C ALA A 49 -1.90 17.20 -14.08
N GLU A 50 -1.07 18.16 -14.50
CA GLU A 50 -0.45 18.16 -15.83
C GLU A 50 0.35 16.88 -16.12
N ILE A 51 0.92 16.26 -15.08
CA ILE A 51 1.68 15.02 -15.20
C ILE A 51 0.80 13.83 -15.61
N ASP A 52 -0.50 13.87 -15.35
CA ASP A 52 -1.42 12.77 -15.64
C ASP A 52 -1.45 12.50 -17.15
N ALA A 53 -1.31 13.54 -17.98
CA ALA A 53 -1.25 13.42 -19.43
C ALA A 53 0.01 12.68 -19.94
N LYS A 54 1.02 12.48 -19.08
CA LYS A 54 2.24 11.72 -19.39
C LYS A 54 2.17 10.27 -18.92
N LEU A 55 1.21 9.92 -18.08
CA LEU A 55 1.03 8.57 -17.59
C LEU A 55 0.28 7.73 -18.64
N PRO A 56 0.63 6.44 -18.80
CA PRO A 56 -0.05 5.59 -19.78
C PRO A 56 -1.42 5.14 -19.30
N GLY A 57 -2.38 5.13 -20.23
CA GLY A 57 -3.67 4.46 -20.06
C GLY A 57 -4.52 4.96 -18.90
N VAL A 58 -4.38 6.21 -18.48
CA VAL A 58 -5.00 6.72 -17.25
C VAL A 58 -6.51 6.49 -17.21
N ALA A 59 -6.96 5.76 -16.19
CA ALA A 59 -8.36 5.64 -15.80
C ALA A 59 -8.54 6.04 -14.33
N ARG A 60 -9.78 6.06 -13.85
CA ARG A 60 -10.10 6.52 -12.51
C ARG A 60 -10.95 5.51 -11.75
N TRP A 61 -10.67 5.37 -10.47
CA TRP A 61 -11.46 4.56 -9.55
C TRP A 61 -12.22 5.46 -8.57
N VAL A 62 -13.37 5.01 -8.08
CA VAL A 62 -14.26 5.76 -7.20
C VAL A 62 -14.27 5.15 -5.81
N TRP A 63 -14.14 5.99 -4.79
CA TRP A 63 -14.43 5.61 -3.41
C TRP A 63 -15.94 5.78 -3.16
N THR A 64 -16.64 4.68 -2.90
CA THR A 64 -18.09 4.72 -2.71
C THR A 64 -18.46 5.23 -1.31
N GLN A 65 -19.71 5.66 -1.13
CA GLN A 65 -20.23 6.01 0.19
C GLN A 65 -20.27 4.82 1.16
N ALA A 66 -20.30 3.60 0.63
CA ALA A 66 -20.26 2.36 1.42
C ALA A 66 -18.84 2.00 1.90
N GLY A 67 -17.81 2.77 1.51
CA GLY A 67 -16.42 2.48 1.87
C GLY A 67 -15.78 1.39 1.00
N SER A 68 -16.26 1.21 -0.22
CA SER A 68 -15.71 0.25 -1.19
C SER A 68 -15.03 0.96 -2.37
N ILE A 69 -14.22 0.20 -3.12
CA ILE A 69 -13.59 0.65 -4.36
C ILE A 69 -14.45 0.18 -5.55
N GLU A 70 -14.78 1.12 -6.42
CA GLU A 70 -15.36 0.86 -7.73
C GLU A 70 -14.34 1.23 -8.81
N ALA A 71 -13.88 0.22 -9.54
CA ALA A 71 -12.89 0.37 -10.60
C ALA A 71 -13.04 -0.78 -11.62
N ASP A 72 -13.01 -0.44 -12.90
CA ASP A 72 -12.97 -1.41 -13.99
C ASP A 72 -11.52 -1.83 -14.27
N LEU A 73 -11.32 -3.11 -14.61
CA LEU A 73 -10.04 -3.57 -15.13
C LEU A 73 -9.88 -3.12 -16.59
N PRO A 74 -8.82 -2.38 -16.92
CA PRO A 74 -8.56 -1.98 -18.29
C PRO A 74 -8.27 -3.20 -19.17
N GLU A 75 -8.97 -3.31 -20.30
CA GLU A 75 -8.81 -4.41 -21.23
C GLU A 75 -7.38 -4.46 -21.80
N GLY A 76 -6.77 -5.65 -21.76
CA GLY A 76 -5.44 -5.89 -22.32
C GLY A 76 -4.27 -5.34 -21.48
N ALA A 77 -4.50 -4.72 -20.33
CA ALA A 77 -3.43 -4.29 -19.44
C ALA A 77 -2.61 -5.50 -18.96
N THR A 78 -1.28 -5.37 -18.96
CA THR A 78 -0.39 -6.38 -18.33
C THR A 78 0.00 -5.96 -16.92
N HIS A 79 0.08 -4.64 -16.66
CA HIS A 79 0.44 -4.06 -15.37
C HIS A 79 -0.54 -2.93 -15.03
N ILE A 80 -1.08 -2.93 -13.82
CA ILE A 80 -2.07 -1.96 -13.35
C ILE A 80 -1.48 -1.26 -12.12
N PHE A 81 -1.35 0.06 -12.17
CA PHE A 81 -0.90 0.88 -11.06
C PHE A 81 -2.08 1.54 -10.37
N PHE A 82 -2.52 0.96 -9.26
CA PHE A 82 -3.59 1.48 -8.43
C PHE A 82 -3.05 2.55 -7.48
N VAL A 83 -3.26 3.82 -7.82
CA VAL A 83 -2.84 4.95 -6.98
C VAL A 83 -3.95 5.30 -6.00
N THR A 84 -3.67 5.08 -4.71
CA THR A 84 -4.59 5.41 -3.62
C THR A 84 -4.90 6.92 -3.56
N ASP A 85 -5.95 7.32 -2.88
CA ASP A 85 -6.19 8.71 -2.53
C ASP A 85 -5.26 9.10 -1.38
N GLY A 86 -4.34 10.03 -1.66
CA GLY A 86 -3.33 10.50 -0.72
C GLY A 86 -3.88 11.40 0.38
N ARG A 87 -5.19 11.67 0.40
CA ARG A 87 -5.89 12.42 1.46
C ARG A 87 -6.74 11.53 2.35
N ARG A 88 -6.78 10.21 2.11
CA ARG A 88 -7.56 9.23 2.88
C ARG A 88 -6.67 8.35 3.74
N SER A 89 -7.31 7.62 4.66
CA SER A 89 -6.67 6.58 5.46
C SER A 89 -6.09 5.48 4.55
N PRO A 90 -4.80 5.12 4.67
CA PRO A 90 -4.22 4.01 3.93
C PRO A 90 -4.82 2.69 4.40
N VAL A 91 -5.13 2.56 5.69
CA VAL A 91 -5.70 1.34 6.27
C VAL A 91 -7.06 1.03 5.66
N ASP A 92 -7.96 2.02 5.60
CA ASP A 92 -9.29 1.81 5.03
C ASP A 92 -9.21 1.50 3.54
N GLN A 93 -8.28 2.16 2.83
CA GLN A 93 -8.05 1.90 1.42
C GLN A 93 -7.46 0.52 1.16
N MET A 94 -6.54 0.03 1.99
CA MET A 94 -5.98 -1.32 1.85
C MET A 94 -7.02 -2.40 2.19
N GLU A 95 -7.88 -2.18 3.20
CA GLU A 95 -8.98 -3.09 3.53
C GLU A 95 -9.98 -3.19 2.35
N ALA A 96 -10.39 -2.05 1.79
CA ALA A 96 -11.27 -2.01 0.62
C ALA A 96 -10.58 -2.58 -0.64
N PHE A 97 -9.28 -2.34 -0.81
CA PHE A 97 -8.50 -2.86 -1.93
C PHE A 97 -8.39 -4.38 -1.87
N LYS A 98 -8.17 -4.94 -0.68
CA LYS A 98 -8.19 -6.40 -0.47
C LYS A 98 -9.50 -7.00 -0.98
N ALA A 99 -10.64 -6.47 -0.54
CA ALA A 99 -11.94 -6.94 -0.99
C ALA A 99 -12.11 -6.80 -2.51
N TRP A 100 -11.64 -5.68 -3.09
CA TRP A 100 -11.72 -5.44 -4.53
C TRP A 100 -10.85 -6.43 -5.32
N VAL A 101 -9.58 -6.59 -4.96
CA VAL A 101 -8.61 -7.41 -5.71
C VAL A 101 -8.97 -8.90 -5.69
N GLU A 102 -9.56 -9.40 -4.59
CA GLU A 102 -10.06 -10.78 -4.47
C GLU A 102 -11.17 -11.11 -5.48
N MET A 103 -11.89 -10.09 -5.99
CA MET A 103 -12.93 -10.25 -7.00
C MET A 103 -12.40 -10.11 -8.44
N GLN A 104 -11.13 -9.76 -8.61
CA GLN A 104 -10.53 -9.45 -9.90
C GLN A 104 -9.64 -10.60 -10.41
N PRO A 105 -9.60 -10.87 -11.73
CA PRO A 105 -8.67 -11.84 -12.34
C PRO A 105 -7.23 -11.28 -12.46
N VAL A 106 -6.68 -10.73 -11.38
CA VAL A 106 -5.33 -10.14 -11.31
C VAL A 106 -4.49 -10.82 -10.23
N GLU A 107 -3.20 -10.50 -10.20
CA GLU A 107 -2.28 -10.90 -9.14
C GLU A 107 -1.62 -9.66 -8.55
N LEU A 108 -1.42 -9.63 -7.23
CA LEU A 108 -0.74 -8.51 -6.59
C LEU A 108 0.77 -8.58 -6.88
N GLY A 109 1.28 -7.61 -7.64
CA GLY A 109 2.71 -7.45 -7.90
C GLY A 109 3.45 -6.94 -6.66
N ARG A 110 3.27 -5.66 -6.32
CA ARG A 110 3.80 -5.04 -5.09
C ARG A 110 2.95 -3.88 -4.59
N VAL A 111 3.06 -3.62 -3.30
CA VAL A 111 2.61 -2.38 -2.64
C VAL A 111 3.83 -1.48 -2.42
N LEU A 112 3.76 -0.25 -2.91
CA LEU A 112 4.82 0.75 -2.82
C LEU A 112 4.31 1.95 -2.05
N THR A 113 5.07 2.43 -1.07
CA THR A 113 4.79 3.71 -0.39
C THR A 113 5.77 4.78 -0.85
N VAL A 114 5.25 5.90 -1.34
CA VAL A 114 6.04 7.11 -1.58
C VAL A 114 5.92 8.05 -0.40
N ILE A 115 6.99 8.13 0.38
CA ILE A 115 7.10 8.93 1.61
C ILE A 115 7.46 10.37 1.24
N ASN A 116 6.69 11.33 1.75
CA ASN A 116 7.05 12.75 1.66
C ASN A 116 7.88 13.12 2.91
N CYS A 117 9.21 13.12 2.78
CA CYS A 117 10.11 13.34 3.90
C CYS A 117 9.94 14.73 4.54
N GLN A 118 9.71 15.78 3.74
CA GLN A 118 9.40 17.12 4.27
C GLN A 118 8.13 17.13 5.12
N LEU A 119 7.06 16.50 4.63
CA LEU A 119 5.78 16.44 5.35
C LEU A 119 5.92 15.66 6.66
N ALA A 120 6.56 14.49 6.60
CA ALA A 120 6.82 13.65 7.76
C ALA A 120 7.70 14.36 8.81
N ALA A 121 8.76 15.05 8.36
CA ALA A 121 9.67 15.79 9.25
C ALA A 121 8.98 16.97 9.92
N LYS A 122 8.12 17.68 9.17
CA LYS A 122 7.37 18.83 9.68
C LYS A 122 6.28 18.44 10.67
N HIS A 123 5.70 17.26 10.54
CA HIS A 123 4.57 16.79 11.34
C HIS A 123 4.85 15.42 11.96
N PRO A 124 5.55 15.36 13.10
CA PRO A 124 5.88 14.09 13.78
C PRO A 124 4.71 13.12 14.00
N PRO A 125 3.46 13.56 14.26
CA PRO A 125 2.31 12.64 14.37
C PRO A 125 2.05 11.80 13.12
N LEU A 126 2.47 12.25 11.92
CA LEU A 126 2.34 11.49 10.68
C LEU A 126 3.22 10.23 10.64
N ARG A 127 4.14 10.05 11.60
CA ARG A 127 4.91 8.81 11.68
C ARG A 127 3.99 7.58 11.75
N ALA A 128 2.94 7.62 12.57
CA ALA A 128 1.96 6.52 12.67
C ALA A 128 1.22 6.25 11.35
N TRP A 129 0.99 7.29 10.55
CA TRP A 129 0.37 7.16 9.23
C TRP A 129 1.32 6.49 8.22
N TYR A 130 2.60 6.87 8.24
CA TYR A 130 3.62 6.22 7.41
C TYR A 130 3.97 4.81 7.89
N GLU A 131 3.91 4.55 9.19
CA GLU A 131 4.00 3.20 9.76
C GLU A 131 2.94 2.27 9.17
N ALA A 132 1.69 2.73 9.10
CA ALA A 132 0.63 1.97 8.44
C ALA A 132 0.94 1.73 6.96
N CYS A 133 1.40 2.75 6.24
CA CYS A 133 1.75 2.58 4.82
C CYS A 133 2.87 1.56 4.63
N VAL A 134 3.95 1.65 5.41
CA VAL A 134 5.12 0.75 5.33
C VAL A 134 4.75 -0.68 5.70
N HIS A 135 3.87 -0.88 6.69
CA HIS A 135 3.39 -2.21 7.09
C HIS A 135 2.83 -3.02 5.91
N PHE A 136 2.02 -2.36 5.06
CA PHE A 136 1.46 -2.99 3.86
C PHE A 136 2.43 -3.04 2.68
N SER A 137 3.59 -2.37 2.75
CA SER A 137 4.44 -2.12 1.58
C SER A 137 5.60 -3.09 1.45
N ASP A 138 5.85 -3.47 0.20
CA ASP A 138 7.05 -4.19 -0.24
C ASP A 138 8.23 -3.22 -0.47
N VAL A 139 7.94 -1.96 -0.80
CA VAL A 139 8.94 -0.90 -1.05
C VAL A 139 8.53 0.43 -0.42
N ALA A 140 9.47 1.10 0.24
CA ALA A 140 9.34 2.45 0.76
C ALA A 140 10.30 3.41 0.05
N LEU A 141 9.74 4.37 -0.68
CA LEU A 141 10.47 5.34 -1.49
C LEU A 141 10.51 6.70 -0.80
N LEU A 142 11.67 7.12 -0.31
CA LEU A 142 11.88 8.40 0.35
C LEU A 142 12.01 9.53 -0.69
N ASN A 143 10.94 10.31 -0.87
CA ASN A 143 10.87 11.44 -1.78
C ASN A 143 10.71 12.78 -1.03
N ARG A 144 10.81 13.90 -1.76
CA ARG A 144 10.69 15.27 -1.20
C ARG A 144 11.59 15.46 0.03
N ARG A 145 12.85 15.07 -0.10
CA ARG A 145 13.85 15.07 0.99
C ARG A 145 14.76 16.28 0.98
N GLU A 146 14.63 17.14 -0.02
CA GLU A 146 15.36 18.39 -0.10
C GLU A 146 15.03 19.29 1.10
N GLY A 147 16.06 19.85 1.74
CA GLY A 147 15.91 20.67 2.94
C GLY A 147 15.61 19.90 4.24
N VAL A 148 15.47 18.57 4.19
CA VAL A 148 15.32 17.73 5.39
C VAL A 148 16.70 17.40 5.96
N GLU A 149 16.85 17.48 7.27
CA GLU A 149 18.12 17.16 7.93
C GLU A 149 18.51 15.69 7.74
N ASN A 150 19.78 15.43 7.42
CA ASN A 150 20.29 14.07 7.24
C ASN A 150 20.10 13.21 8.50
N LYS A 151 20.25 13.80 9.69
CA LYS A 151 19.99 13.10 10.95
C LYS A 151 18.55 12.63 11.04
N TRP A 152 17.58 13.48 10.68
CA TRP A 152 16.17 13.09 10.67
C TRP A 152 15.92 11.94 9.70
N LEU A 153 16.51 11.96 8.49
CA LEU A 153 16.38 10.88 7.51
C LEU A 153 16.93 9.55 8.05
N SER A 154 18.09 9.59 8.70
CA SER A 154 18.70 8.42 9.32
C SER A 154 17.86 7.89 10.48
N ASP A 155 17.38 8.76 11.37
CA ASP A 155 16.56 8.38 12.52
C ASP A 155 15.19 7.82 12.07
N PHE A 156 14.58 8.42 11.03
CA PHE A 156 13.31 7.95 10.47
C PHE A 156 13.44 6.57 9.82
N ARG A 157 14.52 6.32 9.06
CA ARG A 157 14.79 4.99 8.49
C ARG A 157 15.16 3.98 9.59
N GLY A 158 16.02 4.37 10.52
CA GLY A 158 16.48 3.51 11.62
C GLY A 158 15.34 2.98 12.46
N PHE A 159 14.29 3.78 12.67
CA PHE A 159 13.07 3.33 13.33
C PHE A 159 12.40 2.12 12.64
N PHE A 160 12.41 2.04 11.31
CA PHE A 160 11.87 0.89 10.57
C PHE A 160 12.86 -0.27 10.53
N ASP A 161 14.16 0.02 10.44
CA ASP A 161 15.21 -0.99 10.53
C ASP A 161 15.13 -1.72 11.90
N ASP A 162 14.86 -1.00 12.99
CA ASP A 162 14.68 -1.55 14.35
C ASP A 162 13.41 -2.42 14.50
N GLN A 163 12.44 -2.25 13.60
CA GLN A 163 11.24 -3.10 13.52
C GLN A 163 11.44 -4.31 12.60
N PHE A 164 12.63 -4.47 12.02
CA PHE A 164 12.96 -5.56 11.11
C PHE A 164 12.00 -5.69 9.94
N VAL A 165 11.46 -4.57 9.44
CA VAL A 165 10.54 -4.62 8.30
C VAL A 165 11.26 -5.18 7.06
N PRO A 166 10.67 -6.15 6.33
CA PRO A 166 11.29 -6.76 5.15
C PRO A 166 11.33 -5.81 3.93
N CYS A 167 10.63 -4.67 4.03
CA CYS A 167 10.44 -3.66 3.01
C CYS A 167 11.75 -3.09 2.46
N LEU A 168 11.85 -2.92 1.14
CA LEU A 168 13.00 -2.26 0.53
C LEU A 168 12.91 -0.73 0.68
N PHE A 169 13.91 -0.10 1.29
CA PHE A 169 14.02 1.35 1.39
C PHE A 169 14.97 1.95 0.35
N GLU A 170 14.44 2.82 -0.52
CA GLU A 170 15.24 3.55 -1.52
C GLU A 170 14.98 5.07 -1.49
N PHE A 171 16.01 5.84 -1.87
CA PHE A 171 15.87 7.29 -2.03
C PHE A 171 15.42 7.65 -3.43
N VAL A 172 14.47 8.58 -3.52
CA VAL A 172 14.07 9.22 -4.77
C VAL A 172 14.86 10.52 -4.95
N LYS A 173 15.30 10.80 -6.17
CA LYS A 173 15.96 12.06 -6.53
C LYS A 173 15.34 12.63 -7.80
N GLY A 174 14.69 13.79 -7.68
CA GLY A 174 14.05 14.46 -8.83
C GLY A 174 12.95 13.61 -9.47
N GLY A 175 12.17 12.89 -8.64
CA GLY A 175 11.12 11.98 -9.12
C GLY A 175 11.63 10.64 -9.65
N ARG A 176 12.93 10.35 -9.57
CA ARG A 176 13.53 9.12 -10.12
C ARG A 176 14.11 8.20 -9.06
N VAL A 177 13.96 6.89 -9.27
CA VAL A 177 14.62 5.84 -8.47
C VAL A 177 15.90 5.37 -9.16
N LYS A 178 16.75 4.63 -8.43
CA LYS A 178 18.02 4.16 -8.98
C LYS A 178 17.84 2.99 -9.94
N ASN A 179 16.93 2.07 -9.65
CA ASN A 179 16.68 0.88 -10.45
C ASN A 179 15.17 0.55 -10.51
N PRO A 180 14.43 1.15 -11.47
CA PRO A 180 13.01 0.90 -11.65
C PRO A 180 12.61 -0.57 -11.73
N ALA A 181 13.34 -1.39 -12.49
CA ALA A 181 13.06 -2.82 -12.63
C ALA A 181 13.13 -3.57 -11.29
N LEU A 182 14.11 -3.26 -10.43
CA LEU A 182 14.18 -3.87 -9.09
C LEU A 182 12.98 -3.48 -8.21
N ILE A 183 12.49 -2.25 -8.35
CA ILE A 183 11.34 -1.76 -7.59
C ILE A 183 10.05 -2.47 -8.03
N LEU A 184 9.95 -2.89 -9.29
CA LEU A 184 8.75 -3.51 -9.87
C LEU A 184 8.77 -5.04 -9.93
N ASP A 185 9.93 -5.66 -9.72
CA ASP A 185 10.09 -7.13 -9.64
C ASP A 185 9.10 -7.74 -8.63
N PRO A 186 8.15 -8.61 -8.98
CA PRO A 186 7.02 -9.00 -8.12
C PRO A 186 7.41 -9.99 -6.99
N GLN A 187 8.23 -9.52 -6.05
CA GLN A 187 8.58 -10.23 -4.81
C GLN A 187 7.94 -9.54 -3.61
N ALA A 188 7.14 -10.28 -2.85
CA ALA A 188 6.59 -9.84 -1.58
C ALA A 188 7.71 -9.57 -0.56
N ARG A 189 7.64 -8.41 0.08
CA ARG A 189 8.58 -7.86 1.08
C ARG A 189 7.84 -7.00 2.11
N ARG A 190 6.61 -7.37 2.43
CA ARG A 190 5.68 -6.65 3.31
C ARG A 190 5.53 -7.38 4.64
N MET A 191 5.11 -6.65 5.69
CA MET A 191 4.84 -7.24 7.01
C MET A 191 3.49 -7.97 7.03
N THR A 192 2.52 -7.46 6.27
CA THR A 192 1.17 -8.02 6.20
C THR A 192 1.15 -9.32 5.38
N HIS A 193 0.36 -10.29 5.81
CA HIS A 193 0.06 -11.52 5.04
C HIS A 193 -1.35 -11.49 4.43
N VAL A 194 -2.07 -10.36 4.50
CA VAL A 194 -3.49 -10.30 4.08
C VAL A 194 -3.74 -10.55 2.59
N PHE A 195 -2.70 -10.47 1.77
CA PHE A 195 -2.76 -10.67 0.32
C PHE A 195 -2.20 -12.02 -0.12
N ASP A 196 -1.75 -12.84 0.83
CA ASP A 196 -1.15 -14.12 0.52
C ASP A 196 -2.24 -15.20 0.61
N ASP A 197 -2.27 -16.11 -0.37
CA ASP A 197 -3.33 -17.14 -0.49
C ASP A 197 -3.27 -18.18 0.64
N GLU A 198 -2.09 -18.37 1.23
CA GLU A 198 -1.80 -19.27 2.33
C GLU A 198 -1.64 -18.47 3.62
N LEU A 199 -2.73 -18.03 4.24
CA LEU A 199 -2.59 -17.48 5.58
C LEU A 199 -2.31 -18.60 6.58
N GLU A 200 -1.32 -18.34 7.42
CA GLU A 200 -0.92 -19.24 8.48
C GLU A 200 -2.10 -19.45 9.44
N TRP A 201 -2.53 -20.70 9.46
CA TRP A 201 -3.51 -21.25 10.38
C TRP A 201 -2.84 -21.37 11.75
N LEU A 202 -3.23 -20.52 12.71
CA LEU A 202 -2.76 -20.57 14.08
C LEU A 202 -3.62 -21.56 14.88
N VAL A 203 -2.97 -22.44 15.63
CA VAL A 203 -3.64 -23.26 16.65
C VAL A 203 -4.09 -22.33 17.77
N VAL A 204 -5.37 -22.40 18.14
CA VAL A 204 -5.93 -21.61 19.24
C VAL A 204 -6.62 -22.49 20.27
N ASP A 205 -6.65 -22.03 21.52
CA ASP A 205 -7.41 -22.66 22.60
C ASP A 205 -8.92 -22.36 22.50
N GLU A 206 -9.72 -22.90 23.44
CA GLU A 206 -11.18 -22.64 23.49
C GLU A 206 -11.55 -21.16 23.68
N GLU A 207 -10.61 -20.32 24.14
CA GLU A 207 -10.79 -18.87 24.32
C GLU A 207 -10.29 -18.06 23.10
N GLY A 208 -9.71 -18.72 22.09
CA GLY A 208 -9.18 -18.10 20.87
C GLY A 208 -7.78 -17.50 21.02
N SER A 209 -7.04 -17.87 22.08
CA SER A 209 -5.64 -17.47 22.27
C SER A 209 -4.70 -18.45 21.58
N GLU A 210 -3.57 -17.98 21.06
CA GLU A 210 -2.54 -18.85 20.45
C GLU A 210 -2.09 -19.92 21.45
N ASP A 211 -2.27 -21.18 21.09
CA ASP A 211 -1.82 -22.35 21.84
C ASP A 211 -0.62 -22.99 21.11
N ASP A 212 0.49 -23.16 21.82
CA ASP A 212 1.71 -23.76 21.26
C ASP A 212 1.66 -25.30 21.22
N GLY A 213 0.53 -25.88 21.66
CA GLY A 213 0.26 -27.32 21.64
C GLY A 213 1.17 -28.10 22.58
N SER A 214 1.89 -27.42 23.50
CA SER A 214 2.80 -28.08 24.44
C SER A 214 2.08 -28.86 25.55
N ASP A 215 0.80 -28.57 25.77
CA ASP A 215 -0.06 -29.25 26.76
C ASP A 215 -0.88 -30.43 26.17
N ALA A 216 -0.77 -30.72 24.87
CA ALA A 216 -1.49 -31.83 24.24
C ALA A 216 -0.94 -33.20 24.70
N GLU A 217 -1.75 -34.00 25.41
CA GLU A 217 -1.38 -35.37 25.81
C GLU A 217 -1.37 -36.32 24.59
N ILE A 218 -0.25 -37.03 24.38
CA ILE A 218 -0.08 -37.95 23.25
C ILE A 218 -1.13 -39.08 23.31
N GLY A 219 -2.09 -39.07 22.37
CA GLY A 219 -3.11 -40.10 22.20
C GLY A 219 -4.54 -39.66 22.52
N VAL A 220 -4.75 -38.38 22.82
CA VAL A 220 -6.08 -37.77 22.93
C VAL A 220 -6.42 -37.09 21.60
N ASP A 221 -7.59 -37.40 21.04
CA ASP A 221 -8.12 -36.78 19.82
C ASP A 221 -8.76 -35.44 20.23
N GLU A 222 -7.92 -34.43 20.51
CA GLU A 222 -8.39 -33.08 20.83
C GLU A 222 -8.74 -32.34 19.53
N GLU A 223 -9.94 -31.73 19.49
CA GLU A 223 -10.37 -30.90 18.37
C GLU A 223 -9.53 -29.62 18.36
N VAL A 224 -8.46 -29.61 17.56
CA VAL A 224 -7.60 -28.44 17.37
C VAL A 224 -8.41 -27.32 16.71
N GLN A 225 -8.66 -26.24 17.47
CA GLN A 225 -9.24 -25.03 16.92
C GLN A 225 -8.15 -24.26 16.18
N VAL A 226 -8.52 -23.71 15.03
CA VAL A 226 -7.57 -23.00 14.18
C VAL A 226 -8.16 -21.64 13.83
N ALA A 227 -7.44 -20.56 14.16
CA ALA A 227 -7.78 -19.21 13.80
C ALA A 227 -6.81 -18.66 12.76
N ARG A 228 -7.28 -17.71 11.96
CA ARG A 228 -6.44 -16.96 11.02
C ARG A 228 -5.87 -15.76 11.76
N GLU A 229 -4.57 -15.49 11.61
CA GLU A 229 -3.97 -14.27 12.17
C GLU A 229 -4.73 -13.03 11.67
N GLU A 230 -5.20 -12.20 12.60
CA GLU A 230 -5.90 -10.98 12.27
C GLU A 230 -4.92 -9.85 11.96
N GLU A 231 -5.09 -9.19 10.82
CA GLU A 231 -4.27 -8.02 10.46
C GLU A 231 -4.44 -6.89 11.50
N PRO A 232 -3.38 -6.51 12.25
CA PRO A 232 -3.49 -5.58 13.36
C PRO A 232 -4.10 -4.22 13.01
N TYR A 233 -3.91 -3.75 11.77
CA TYR A 233 -4.53 -2.51 11.30
C TYR A 233 -6.01 -2.65 10.95
N PHE A 234 -6.51 -3.85 10.67
CA PHE A 234 -7.93 -4.09 10.35
C PHE A 234 -8.78 -4.32 11.61
N VAL A 235 -8.19 -4.79 12.71
CA VAL A 235 -8.88 -5.04 13.99
C VAL A 235 -9.68 -3.82 14.47
N ARG A 236 -10.91 -4.07 14.92
CA ARG A 236 -11.83 -3.08 15.46
C ARG A 236 -12.09 -3.29 16.96
N ASP A 237 -12.23 -2.21 17.70
CA ASP A 237 -12.62 -2.22 19.11
C ASP A 237 -14.12 -2.55 19.28
N ALA A 238 -14.57 -2.78 20.51
CA ALA A 238 -15.98 -3.06 20.82
C ALA A 238 -16.96 -1.95 20.39
N ALA A 239 -16.46 -0.75 20.05
CA ALA A 239 -17.24 0.36 19.52
C ALA A 239 -17.19 0.45 17.97
N GLY A 240 -16.60 -0.54 17.29
CA GLY A 240 -16.49 -0.63 15.84
C GLY A 240 -15.40 0.25 15.20
N ARG A 241 -14.55 0.89 16.01
CA ARG A 241 -13.48 1.78 15.53
C ARG A 241 -12.17 1.00 15.38
N ARG A 242 -11.23 1.50 14.59
CA ARG A 242 -9.88 0.88 14.52
C ARG A 242 -9.25 0.80 15.91
N ALA A 243 -8.79 -0.40 16.28
CA ALA A 243 -8.05 -0.62 17.52
C ALA A 243 -6.71 0.11 17.44
N LYS A 244 -5.96 -0.09 16.35
CA LYS A 244 -4.75 0.68 16.02
C LYS A 244 -5.12 1.96 15.27
N ARG A 245 -5.17 3.08 15.99
CA ARG A 245 -5.55 4.39 15.42
C ARG A 245 -4.37 5.08 14.76
N ILE A 246 -4.63 5.67 13.61
CA ILE A 246 -3.71 6.56 12.91
C ILE A 246 -4.32 7.96 12.79
N VAL A 247 -3.48 8.95 12.52
CA VAL A 247 -3.92 10.33 12.33
C VAL A 247 -4.57 10.54 10.97
N GLU A 248 -5.47 11.53 10.88
CA GLU A 248 -6.13 11.91 9.64
C GLU A 248 -5.20 12.77 8.76
N ILE A 249 -4.66 12.17 7.70
CA ILE A 249 -3.67 12.85 6.82
C ILE A 249 -4.18 14.16 6.23
N ALA A 250 -5.49 14.26 5.96
CA ALA A 250 -6.11 15.45 5.40
C ALA A 250 -5.91 16.71 6.28
N GLU A 251 -5.75 16.56 7.60
CA GLU A 251 -5.50 17.66 8.53
C GLU A 251 -4.12 18.31 8.34
N PHE A 252 -3.18 17.58 7.73
CA PHE A 252 -1.79 18.01 7.51
C PHE A 252 -1.53 18.47 6.08
N LEU A 253 -2.55 18.41 5.22
CA LEU A 253 -2.42 18.76 3.81
C LEU A 253 -3.11 20.09 3.50
N PRO A 254 -2.64 20.84 2.48
CA PRO A 254 -3.35 22.02 2.00
C PRO A 254 -4.81 21.67 1.65
N LYS A 255 -5.74 22.59 1.91
CA LYS A 255 -7.14 22.41 1.49
C LYS A 255 -7.21 22.44 -0.05
N ILE A 256 -8.04 21.57 -0.60
CA ILE A 256 -8.39 21.65 -2.02
C ILE A 256 -9.44 22.75 -2.13
N GLU A 257 -9.14 23.81 -2.89
CA GLU A 257 -10.16 24.76 -3.26
C GLU A 257 -11.13 24.07 -4.24
N PRO A 258 -12.45 24.13 -4.02
CA PRO A 258 -13.39 23.60 -4.99
C PRO A 258 -13.15 24.33 -6.31
N ALA A 259 -13.03 23.57 -7.41
CA ALA A 259 -12.99 24.15 -8.74
C ALA A 259 -14.17 25.12 -8.88
N ALA A 260 -13.88 26.38 -9.17
CA ALA A 260 -14.91 27.38 -9.41
C ALA A 260 -15.89 26.78 -10.44
N GLY A 261 -17.14 26.60 -10.01
CA GLY A 261 -18.17 25.91 -10.78
C GLY A 261 -18.21 26.44 -12.21
N THR A 262 -18.22 25.52 -13.17
CA THR A 262 -18.59 25.81 -14.55
C THR A 262 -20.10 25.86 -14.68
#